data_AF-A0A651EDT6-F1
#
_entry.id   AF-A0A651EDT6-F1
#
_cell.length_a   1.000
_cell.length_b   1.000
_cell.length_c   1.000
_cell.angle_alpha   90.00
_cell.angle_beta   90.00
_cell.angle_gamma   90.00
#
_symmetry.space_group_name_H-M   'P 1'
#
loop_
_entity.id
_entity.type
_entity.pdbx_description
1 polymer ?
#
loop_
_entity_poly.entity_id
_entity_poly.type
_entity_poly.pdbx_seq_one_letter_code
_entity_poly.pdbx_strand_id
1 'polypeptide(L)'
;MEALSDFPKLQCPFLRQTFVVDQDDFRRRGRVLNLRKPEVYLVVERINPGYDWVFDDPDTFAVEKLDGTNIKIKTEQGRLVAFQNRKNVIDPLQILSGNTHLIEGLFRSIGKGYVKPDGEQAGELIGPKVNGNPYRLDLHEWYPFDKAITDLRYRSFHEHERTFDNWSAWFKEWLHSRYFTRIASKKGISEKIFAEGVVFYNLKRQEEGTTWMAKLRRDMFAWYYDGIAIPGYTTHGRDEVEDQDGFD
;
A
#
# COMPACT_ATOMS: atom_id res chain seq x y z
N MET A 1 -18.05 1.27 -21.51
CA MET A 1 -17.37 0.20 -20.75
C MET A 1 -18.16 -0.03 -19.48
N GLU A 2 -18.26 -1.29 -19.06
CA GLU A 2 -18.87 -1.68 -17.79
C GLU A 2 -18.07 -1.11 -16.61
N ALA A 3 -18.75 -0.71 -15.54
CA ALA A 3 -18.10 -0.36 -14.28
C ALA A 3 -17.77 -1.64 -13.52
N LEU A 4 -16.53 -1.80 -13.08
CA LEU A 4 -16.13 -2.96 -12.29
C LEU A 4 -16.43 -2.72 -10.82
N SER A 5 -16.42 -3.81 -10.04
CA SER A 5 -16.52 -3.76 -8.59
C SER A 5 -15.58 -2.71 -7.97
N ASP A 6 -15.97 -2.13 -6.83
CA ASP A 6 -15.10 -1.19 -6.12
C ASP A 6 -13.84 -1.88 -5.58
N PHE A 7 -12.81 -1.09 -5.30
CA PHE A 7 -11.67 -1.60 -4.54
C PHE A 7 -12.06 -1.69 -3.07
N PRO A 8 -11.81 -2.83 -2.41
CA PRO A 8 -12.05 -2.94 -0.98
C PRO A 8 -11.17 -1.93 -0.26
N LYS A 9 -11.78 -1.16 0.65
CA LYS A 9 -11.03 -0.30 1.54
C LYS A 9 -10.32 -1.17 2.58
N LEU A 10 -9.01 -0.98 2.70
CA LEU A 10 -8.20 -1.67 3.69
C LEU A 10 -8.05 -0.79 4.93
N GLN A 11 -8.37 -1.33 6.10
CA GLN A 11 -8.19 -0.65 7.38
C GLN A 11 -6.84 -0.97 8.01
N CYS A 12 -6.45 -0.11 8.95
CA CYS A 12 -5.29 -0.35 9.81
C CYS A 12 -5.63 -1.36 10.91
N PRO A 13 -4.75 -2.34 11.22
CA PRO A 13 -4.98 -3.27 12.32
C PRO A 13 -4.84 -2.62 13.70
N PHE A 14 -4.13 -1.49 13.79
CA PHE A 14 -4.11 -0.62 14.96
C PHE A 14 -5.11 0.53 14.81
N LEU A 15 -5.62 1.04 15.92
CA LEU A 15 -6.33 2.31 15.93
C LEU A 15 -5.41 3.43 15.48
N ARG A 16 -5.97 4.33 14.66
CA ARG A 16 -5.35 5.58 14.25
C ARG A 16 -6.00 6.75 14.97
N GLN A 17 -5.18 7.74 15.29
CA GLN A 17 -5.60 8.98 15.92
C GLN A 17 -4.94 10.17 15.24
N THR A 18 -5.65 11.30 15.23
CA THR A 18 -5.16 12.56 14.67
C THR A 18 -4.31 13.30 15.70
N PHE A 19 -3.16 13.80 15.31
CA PHE A 19 -2.29 14.62 16.15
C PHE A 19 -1.92 15.89 15.41
N VAL A 20 -2.01 17.03 16.11
CA VAL A 20 -1.58 18.32 15.56
C VAL A 20 -0.06 18.34 15.49
N VAL A 21 0.46 18.92 14.42
CA VAL A 21 1.88 19.20 14.24
C VAL A 21 2.13 20.68 14.53
N ASP A 22 3.28 20.99 15.13
CA ASP A 22 3.71 22.38 15.29
C ASP A 22 3.69 23.16 13.95
N GLN A 23 3.18 24.38 13.98
CA GLN A 23 2.96 25.18 12.76
C GLN A 23 4.27 25.58 12.07
N ASP A 24 5.32 25.87 12.84
CA ASP A 24 6.61 26.26 12.27
C ASP A 24 7.35 25.05 11.71
N ASP A 25 7.24 23.88 12.34
CA ASP A 25 7.70 22.62 11.78
C ASP A 25 6.96 22.24 10.50
N PHE A 26 5.63 22.41 10.47
CA PHE A 26 4.84 22.17 9.27
C PHE A 26 5.28 23.09 8.11
N ARG A 27 5.48 24.38 8.37
CA ARG A 27 5.98 25.34 7.35
C ARG A 27 7.36 24.95 6.82
N ARG A 28 8.25 24.48 7.70
CA ARG A 28 9.64 24.13 7.34
C ARG A 28 9.76 22.78 6.63
N ARG A 29 9.00 21.77 7.06
CA ARG A 29 9.20 20.36 6.68
C ARG A 29 7.98 19.68 6.06
N GLY A 30 6.79 20.28 6.16
CA GLY A 30 5.55 19.67 5.70
C GLY A 30 5.59 19.21 4.25
N ARG A 31 6.19 20.00 3.35
CA ARG A 31 6.36 19.62 1.93
C ARG A 31 7.25 18.37 1.75
N VAL A 32 8.34 18.27 2.51
CA VAL A 32 9.28 17.14 2.41
C VAL A 32 8.66 15.88 2.99
N LEU A 33 7.82 16.02 4.03
CA LEU A 33 7.09 14.94 4.69
C LEU A 33 5.72 14.66 4.06
N ASN A 34 5.42 15.30 2.91
CA ASN A 34 4.17 15.14 2.18
C ASN A 34 2.89 15.45 2.98
N LEU A 35 3.00 16.29 4.01
CA LEU A 35 1.89 16.74 4.84
C LEU A 35 1.05 17.78 4.09
N ARG A 36 -0.26 17.57 4.03
CA ARG A 36 -1.23 18.51 3.41
C ARG A 36 -1.76 19.54 4.40
N LYS A 37 -1.68 19.22 5.68
CA LYS A 37 -2.21 19.98 6.81
C LYS A 37 -1.22 19.83 7.99
N PRO A 38 -1.28 20.71 8.99
CA PRO A 38 -0.48 20.60 10.22
C PRO A 38 -1.06 19.51 11.14
N GLU A 39 -1.34 18.33 10.59
CA GLU A 39 -1.84 17.17 11.32
C GLU A 39 -1.24 15.88 10.73
N VAL A 40 -1.05 14.89 11.58
CA VAL A 40 -0.62 13.53 11.23
C VAL A 40 -1.59 12.51 11.82
N TYR A 41 -1.69 11.36 11.17
CA TYR A 41 -2.62 10.30 11.57
C TYR A 41 -1.82 9.07 11.97
N LEU A 42 -1.55 8.94 13.26
CA LEU A 42 -0.60 7.97 13.78
C LEU A 42 -1.31 6.76 14.39
N VAL A 43 -0.67 5.59 14.29
CA VAL A 43 -1.10 4.40 15.00
C VAL A 43 -0.73 4.47 16.47
N VAL A 44 -1.58 3.86 17.29
CA VAL A 44 -1.37 3.68 18.72
C VAL A 44 -1.44 2.18 19.04
N GLU A 45 -0.91 1.77 20.19
CA GLU A 45 -0.87 0.40 20.70
C GLU A 45 -2.26 -0.02 21.21
N ARG A 46 -3.24 0.02 20.31
CA ARG A 46 -4.61 -0.44 20.53
C ARG A 46 -5.09 -1.10 19.26
N ILE A 47 -5.60 -2.32 19.35
CA ILE A 47 -6.09 -3.06 18.19
C ILE A 47 -7.39 -2.44 17.70
N ASN A 48 -7.51 -2.29 16.38
CA ASN A 48 -8.75 -1.88 15.74
C ASN A 48 -9.77 -3.04 15.83
N PRO A 49 -10.97 -2.83 16.40
CA PRO A 49 -11.94 -3.91 16.59
C PRO A 49 -12.17 -4.76 15.33
N GLY A 50 -12.02 -6.09 15.48
CA GLY A 50 -12.19 -7.04 14.37
C GLY A 50 -10.93 -7.31 13.54
N TYR A 51 -9.79 -6.72 13.92
CA TYR A 51 -8.48 -6.95 13.29
C TYR A 51 -7.51 -7.78 14.13
N ASP A 52 -7.98 -8.38 15.23
CA ASP A 52 -7.20 -9.22 16.14
C ASP A 52 -6.53 -10.39 15.40
N TRP A 53 -7.16 -10.90 14.34
CA TRP A 53 -6.62 -11.96 13.47
C TRP A 53 -5.25 -11.61 12.85
N VAL A 54 -4.95 -10.32 12.69
CA VAL A 54 -3.65 -9.87 12.16
C VAL A 54 -2.52 -10.22 13.13
N PHE A 55 -2.84 -10.28 14.43
CA PHE A 55 -1.93 -10.59 15.52
C PHE A 55 -2.01 -12.08 15.90
N ASP A 56 -3.20 -12.61 16.07
CA ASP A 56 -3.39 -13.92 16.71
C ASP A 56 -3.36 -15.11 15.73
N ASP A 57 -3.72 -14.90 14.46
CA ASP A 57 -3.85 -16.01 13.51
C ASP A 57 -2.50 -16.36 12.87
N PRO A 58 -1.96 -17.58 13.08
CA PRO A 58 -0.67 -17.97 12.51
C PRO A 58 -0.65 -17.96 10.97
N ASP A 59 -1.80 -18.07 10.30
CA ASP A 59 -1.90 -18.06 8.84
C ASP A 59 -1.79 -16.65 8.24
N THR A 60 -1.81 -15.61 9.08
CA THR A 60 -1.58 -14.23 8.65
C THR A 60 -0.17 -14.04 8.10
N PHE A 61 -0.04 -13.29 7.00
CA PHE A 61 1.27 -12.91 6.45
C PHE A 61 1.29 -11.50 5.87
N ALA A 62 2.48 -10.89 5.85
CA ALA A 62 2.69 -9.55 5.29
C ALA A 62 3.25 -9.60 3.86
N VAL A 63 2.68 -8.78 2.99
CA VAL A 63 3.09 -8.57 1.60
C VAL A 63 3.42 -7.09 1.41
N GLU A 64 4.44 -6.76 0.64
CA GLU A 64 4.75 -5.37 0.30
C GLU A 64 3.53 -4.64 -0.27
N LYS A 65 3.19 -3.51 0.34
CA LYS A 65 2.28 -2.55 -0.26
C LYS A 65 3.07 -1.74 -1.29
N LEU A 66 2.72 -1.91 -2.57
CA LEU A 66 3.30 -1.10 -3.64
C LEU A 66 2.75 0.33 -3.60
N ASP A 67 3.63 1.29 -3.85
CA ASP A 67 3.32 2.72 -3.87
C ASP A 67 3.06 3.16 -5.32
N GLY A 68 1.78 3.12 -5.70
CA GLY A 68 1.34 3.47 -7.04
C GLY A 68 -0.10 3.95 -7.08
N THR A 69 -0.80 3.59 -8.16
CA THR A 69 -2.25 3.78 -8.27
C THR A 69 -2.95 2.46 -8.51
N ASN A 70 -4.03 2.21 -7.76
CA ASN A 70 -4.85 1.02 -7.95
C ASN A 70 -5.50 1.05 -9.34
N ILE A 71 -5.40 -0.08 -10.03
CA ILE A 71 -5.95 -0.31 -11.36
C ILE A 71 -6.63 -1.68 -11.40
N LYS A 72 -7.84 -1.72 -11.96
CA LYS A 72 -8.63 -2.93 -12.17
C LYS A 72 -8.97 -3.06 -13.64
N ILE A 73 -8.84 -4.28 -14.15
CA ILE A 73 -9.16 -4.65 -15.51
C ILE A 73 -10.16 -5.81 -15.51
N LYS A 74 -10.93 -5.92 -16.58
CA LYS A 74 -11.70 -7.13 -16.89
C LYS A 74 -11.38 -7.56 -18.31
N THR A 75 -11.06 -8.83 -18.46
CA THR A 75 -10.80 -9.46 -19.75
C THR A 75 -11.85 -10.53 -20.04
N GLU A 76 -12.18 -10.69 -21.31
CA GLU A 76 -13.07 -11.74 -21.82
C GLU A 76 -12.47 -12.27 -23.13
N GLN A 77 -12.13 -13.55 -23.16
CA GLN A 77 -11.49 -14.22 -24.30
C GLN A 77 -10.23 -13.48 -24.80
N GLY A 78 -9.44 -12.93 -23.87
CA GLY A 78 -8.24 -12.15 -24.16
C GLY A 78 -8.48 -10.70 -24.57
N ARG A 79 -9.73 -10.24 -24.65
CA ARG A 79 -10.07 -8.83 -24.94
C ARG A 79 -10.23 -8.04 -23.64
N LEU A 80 -9.61 -6.87 -23.56
CA LEU A 80 -9.89 -5.89 -22.50
C LEU A 80 -11.29 -5.29 -22.71
N VAL A 81 -12.21 -5.55 -21.78
CA VAL A 81 -13.60 -5.07 -21.85
C VAL A 81 -13.92 -3.95 -20.85
N ALA A 82 -13.13 -3.84 -19.79
CA ALA A 82 -13.19 -2.73 -18.84
C ALA A 82 -11.83 -2.45 -18.21
N PHE A 83 -11.61 -1.18 -17.88
CA PHE A 83 -10.38 -0.66 -17.31
C PHE A 83 -10.75 0.50 -16.40
N GLN A 84 -10.36 0.47 -15.12
CA GLN A 84 -10.67 1.54 -14.17
C GLN A 84 -9.56 1.75 -13.16
N ASN A 85 -9.47 2.98 -12.64
CA ASN A 85 -8.81 3.25 -11.38
C ASN A 85 -9.85 3.33 -10.26
N ARG A 86 -9.42 3.67 -9.04
CA ARG A 86 -10.32 3.74 -7.87
C ARG A 86 -11.51 4.71 -8.02
N LYS A 87 -11.41 5.73 -8.90
CA LYS A 87 -12.42 6.80 -9.01
C LYS A 87 -13.13 6.84 -10.37
N ASN A 88 -12.51 6.29 -11.42
CA ASN A 88 -12.95 6.52 -12.79
C ASN A 88 -12.75 5.28 -13.67
N VAL A 89 -13.71 5.05 -14.55
CA VAL A 89 -13.53 4.20 -15.75
C VAL A 89 -12.59 4.91 -16.72
N ILE A 90 -11.65 4.16 -17.29
CA ILE A 90 -10.60 4.65 -18.17
C ILE A 90 -10.89 4.13 -19.58
N ASP A 91 -10.98 5.03 -20.55
CA ASP A 91 -10.99 4.66 -21.97
C ASP A 91 -9.56 4.47 -22.49
N PRO A 92 -9.15 3.22 -22.81
CA PRO A 92 -7.82 2.96 -23.35
C PRO A 92 -7.59 3.57 -24.74
N LEU A 93 -8.64 4.01 -25.44
CA LEU A 93 -8.55 4.62 -26.77
C LEU A 93 -8.54 6.16 -26.73
N GLN A 94 -8.68 6.78 -25.55
CA GLN A 94 -8.59 8.22 -25.39
C GLN A 94 -7.11 8.69 -25.43
N ILE A 95 -6.47 8.68 -26.59
CA ILE A 95 -5.00 8.86 -26.69
C ILE A 95 -4.54 10.31 -26.46
N LEU A 96 -5.27 11.31 -26.98
CA LEU A 96 -4.82 12.71 -26.94
C LEU A 96 -4.90 13.36 -25.55
N SER A 97 -5.86 12.92 -24.73
CA SER A 97 -6.11 13.50 -23.40
C SER A 97 -6.22 12.46 -22.29
N GLY A 98 -5.98 11.18 -22.60
CA GLY A 98 -6.10 10.10 -21.63
C GLY A 98 -4.80 9.78 -20.94
N ASN A 99 -4.90 8.84 -20.00
CA ASN A 99 -3.81 8.45 -19.12
C ASN A 99 -2.94 7.38 -19.80
N THR A 100 -2.18 7.79 -20.83
CA THR A 100 -1.36 6.90 -21.67
C THR A 100 -0.39 6.03 -20.87
N HIS A 101 0.10 6.52 -19.74
CA HIS A 101 0.96 5.79 -18.80
C HIS A 101 0.28 4.54 -18.18
N LEU A 102 -1.04 4.57 -17.96
CA LEU A 102 -1.77 3.41 -17.44
C LEU A 102 -1.82 2.30 -18.51
N ILE A 103 -2.00 2.68 -19.78
CA ILE A 103 -2.02 1.75 -20.92
C ILE A 103 -0.63 1.15 -21.13
N GLU A 104 0.42 1.96 -21.06
CA GLU A 104 1.81 1.48 -21.15
C GLU A 104 2.10 0.39 -20.11
N GLY A 105 1.79 0.66 -18.83
CA GLY A 105 2.05 -0.31 -17.78
C GLY A 105 1.21 -1.58 -17.93
N LEU A 106 -0.04 -1.49 -18.38
CA LEU A 106 -0.87 -2.65 -18.68
C LEU A 106 -0.28 -3.50 -19.81
N PHE A 107 0.07 -2.89 -20.94
CA PHE A 107 0.65 -3.63 -22.09
C PHE A 107 1.97 -4.30 -21.77
N ARG A 108 2.80 -3.66 -20.94
CA ARG A 108 4.04 -4.29 -20.46
C ARG A 108 3.74 -5.52 -19.60
N SER A 109 2.70 -5.47 -18.78
CA SER A 109 2.27 -6.60 -17.95
C SER A 109 1.63 -7.73 -18.77
N ILE A 110 0.95 -7.41 -19.87
CA ILE A 110 0.53 -8.40 -20.87
C ILE A 110 1.75 -9.13 -21.44
N GLY A 111 2.78 -8.39 -21.86
CA GLY A 111 4.02 -8.97 -22.39
C GLY A 111 4.79 -9.86 -21.40
N LYS A 112 4.56 -9.68 -20.09
CA LYS A 112 5.12 -10.53 -19.02
C LYS A 112 4.21 -11.72 -18.65
N GLY A 113 3.04 -11.86 -19.27
CA GLY A 113 2.07 -12.89 -18.97
C GLY A 113 1.34 -12.70 -17.64
N TYR A 114 1.18 -11.45 -17.16
CA TYR A 114 0.54 -11.16 -15.87
C TYR A 114 -0.98 -10.98 -15.97
N VAL A 115 -1.48 -10.75 -17.19
CA VAL A 115 -2.91 -10.59 -17.48
C VAL A 115 -3.50 -11.93 -17.90
N LYS A 116 -4.58 -12.32 -17.22
CA LYS A 116 -5.38 -13.52 -17.50
C LYS A 116 -6.30 -13.26 -18.70
N PRO A 117 -6.63 -14.28 -19.50
CA PRO A 117 -7.51 -14.11 -20.66
C PRO A 117 -8.95 -13.76 -20.26
N ASP A 118 -9.38 -14.16 -19.07
CA ASP A 118 -10.74 -14.00 -18.58
C ASP A 118 -10.78 -13.57 -17.11
N GLY A 119 -11.77 -12.74 -16.79
CA GLY A 119 -12.13 -12.34 -15.43
C GLY A 119 -11.65 -10.95 -15.01
N GLU A 120 -11.99 -10.58 -13.78
CA GLU A 120 -11.51 -9.35 -13.15
C GLU A 120 -10.13 -9.56 -12.51
N GLN A 121 -9.24 -8.59 -12.68
CA GLN A 121 -7.97 -8.54 -11.96
C GLN A 121 -7.71 -7.13 -11.43
N ALA A 122 -7.29 -7.06 -10.17
CA ALA A 122 -6.83 -5.84 -9.54
C ALA A 122 -5.31 -5.88 -9.35
N GLY A 123 -4.68 -4.70 -9.43
CA GLY A 123 -3.25 -4.55 -9.24
C GLY A 123 -2.85 -3.10 -9.07
N GLU A 124 -1.55 -2.89 -8.87
CA GLU A 124 -0.96 -1.58 -8.69
C GLU A 124 -0.20 -1.16 -9.94
N LEU A 125 -0.53 0.00 -10.50
CA LEU A 125 0.32 0.61 -11.50
C LEU A 125 1.39 1.46 -10.82
N ILE A 126 2.65 1.20 -11.14
CA ILE A 126 3.84 1.89 -10.65
C ILE A 126 4.69 2.37 -11.82
N GLY A 127 5.45 3.45 -11.61
CA GLY A 127 6.37 3.95 -12.64
C GLY A 127 6.60 5.46 -12.61
N PRO A 128 7.26 6.01 -13.65
CA PRO A 128 7.54 7.44 -13.77
C PRO A 128 6.30 8.32 -13.55
N LYS A 129 6.41 9.41 -12.77
CA LYS A 129 5.30 10.35 -12.50
C LYS A 129 4.12 9.76 -11.70
N VAL A 130 4.15 8.49 -11.30
CA VAL A 130 3.21 7.88 -10.36
C VAL A 130 3.86 7.90 -8.97
N ASN A 131 3.27 8.64 -8.02
CA ASN A 131 3.72 8.80 -6.63
C ASN A 131 5.24 9.03 -6.46
N GLY A 132 5.85 9.80 -7.36
CA GLY A 132 7.29 10.09 -7.29
C GLY A 132 8.22 8.96 -7.75
N ASN A 133 7.69 7.85 -8.27
CA ASN A 133 8.44 6.70 -8.79
C ASN A 133 9.48 6.15 -7.79
N PRO A 134 9.06 5.71 -6.59
CA PRO A 134 9.99 5.29 -5.54
C PRO A 134 10.87 4.13 -6.00
N TYR A 135 10.36 3.28 -6.90
CA TYR A 135 11.05 2.12 -7.46
C TYR A 135 12.03 2.44 -8.60
N ARG A 136 12.15 3.71 -9.01
CA ARG A 136 13.07 4.19 -10.06
C ARG A 136 12.95 3.38 -11.36
N LEU A 137 11.70 3.12 -11.75
CA LEU A 137 11.43 2.44 -13.00
C LEU A 137 11.60 3.40 -14.17
N ASP A 138 12.14 2.88 -15.27
CA ASP A 138 12.27 3.63 -16.53
C ASP A 138 10.92 3.75 -17.26
N LEU A 139 10.05 2.75 -17.06
CA LEU A 139 8.76 2.59 -17.73
C LEU A 139 7.70 2.14 -16.73
N HIS A 140 6.42 2.37 -17.04
CA HIS A 140 5.33 1.91 -16.18
C HIS A 140 5.21 0.39 -16.15
N GLU A 141 4.65 -0.12 -15.06
CA GLU A 141 4.30 -1.52 -14.91
C GLU A 141 3.02 -1.64 -14.09
N TRP A 142 2.08 -2.44 -14.55
CA TRP A 142 0.92 -2.82 -13.74
C TRP A 142 1.16 -4.18 -13.08
N TYR A 143 1.20 -4.23 -11.76
CA TYR A 143 1.54 -5.43 -11.01
C TYR A 143 0.29 -6.02 -10.34
N PRO A 144 -0.21 -7.20 -10.77
CA PRO A 144 -1.40 -7.80 -10.18
C PRO A 144 -1.20 -8.11 -8.68
N PHE A 145 -2.25 -7.93 -7.87
CA PHE A 145 -2.18 -8.25 -6.44
C PHE A 145 -1.95 -9.74 -6.16
N ASP A 146 -2.56 -10.63 -6.94
CA ASP A 146 -2.28 -12.08 -6.88
C ASP A 146 -0.77 -12.37 -7.00
N LYS A 147 -0.10 -11.62 -7.87
CA LYS A 147 1.34 -11.75 -8.08
C LYS A 147 2.16 -11.07 -6.97
N ALA A 148 1.65 -10.00 -6.36
CA ALA A 148 2.27 -9.39 -5.19
C ALA A 148 2.25 -10.35 -4.00
N ILE A 149 1.13 -11.03 -3.77
CA ILE A 149 0.95 -12.04 -2.70
C ILE A 149 2.02 -13.13 -2.79
N THR A 150 2.35 -13.59 -3.99
CA THR A 150 3.38 -14.63 -4.18
C THR A 150 4.80 -14.07 -4.11
N ASP A 151 5.07 -12.97 -4.80
CA ASP A 151 6.45 -12.54 -5.08
C ASP A 151 7.00 -11.58 -4.01
N LEU A 152 6.14 -10.87 -3.31
CA LEU A 152 6.49 -9.75 -2.43
C LEU A 152 6.18 -10.01 -0.96
N ARG A 153 5.99 -11.28 -0.58
CA ARG A 153 5.82 -11.70 0.81
C ARG A 153 7.10 -11.50 1.64
N TYR A 154 6.95 -10.99 2.85
CA TYR A 154 8.04 -10.87 3.83
C TYR A 154 8.13 -12.13 4.69
N ARG A 155 9.27 -12.82 4.62
CA ARG A 155 9.56 -13.95 5.53
C ARG A 155 9.88 -13.47 6.94
N SER A 156 10.58 -12.34 7.04
CA SER A 156 10.93 -11.68 8.31
C SER A 156 9.72 -11.33 9.16
N PHE A 157 8.53 -11.21 8.57
CA PHE A 157 7.29 -10.99 9.32
C PHE A 157 7.07 -12.06 10.40
N HIS A 158 7.44 -13.30 10.14
CA HIS A 158 7.29 -14.43 11.07
C HIS A 158 8.45 -14.57 12.05
N GLU A 159 9.50 -13.76 11.90
CA GLU A 159 10.69 -13.78 12.77
C GLU A 159 10.55 -12.82 13.96
N HIS A 160 9.49 -12.00 13.99
CA HIS A 160 9.23 -11.02 15.02
C HIS A 160 7.91 -11.33 15.73
N GLU A 161 7.91 -11.24 17.07
CA GLU A 161 6.66 -11.29 17.82
C GLU A 161 5.77 -10.11 17.41
N ARG A 162 4.46 -10.36 17.31
CA ARG A 162 3.48 -9.45 16.72
C ARG A 162 3.01 -8.39 17.73
N THR A 163 3.95 -7.63 18.27
CA THR A 163 3.69 -6.51 19.18
C THR A 163 3.88 -5.18 18.45
N PHE A 164 3.32 -4.10 19.01
CA PHE A 164 3.48 -2.76 18.46
C PHE A 164 4.95 -2.35 18.33
N ASP A 165 5.74 -2.53 19.40
CA ASP A 165 7.15 -2.14 19.43
C ASP A 165 8.00 -2.91 18.42
N ASN A 166 7.82 -4.23 18.32
CA ASN A 166 8.57 -5.05 17.38
C ASN A 166 8.23 -4.70 15.93
N TRP A 167 6.96 -4.46 15.62
CA TRP A 167 6.56 -4.03 14.28
C TRP A 167 7.02 -2.61 13.97
N SER A 168 6.94 -1.68 14.93
CA SER A 168 7.47 -0.33 14.79
C SER A 168 8.97 -0.36 14.43
N ALA A 169 9.76 -1.17 15.16
CA ALA A 169 11.19 -1.35 14.88
C ALA A 169 11.44 -2.02 13.52
N TRP A 170 10.68 -3.07 13.19
CA TRP A 170 10.77 -3.74 11.89
C TRP A 170 10.46 -2.79 10.72
N PHE A 171 9.41 -1.98 10.83
CA PHE A 171 9.04 -0.98 9.83
C PHE A 171 10.09 0.12 9.69
N LYS A 172 10.72 0.52 10.80
CA LYS A 172 11.73 1.58 10.80
C LYS A 172 12.99 1.12 10.08
N GLU A 173 13.54 -0.03 10.48
CA GLU A 173 14.90 -0.43 10.15
C GLU A 173 14.99 -1.49 9.02
N TRP A 174 13.97 -2.34 8.88
CA TRP A 174 14.10 -3.59 8.09
C TRP A 174 13.11 -3.75 6.95
N LEU A 175 12.08 -2.91 6.86
CA LEU A 175 11.04 -2.99 5.83
C LEU A 175 11.52 -2.47 4.47
N HIS A 176 12.51 -3.14 3.89
CA HIS A 176 13.03 -2.86 2.56
C HIS A 176 12.10 -3.39 1.46
N SER A 177 11.91 -2.61 0.40
CA SER A 177 11.11 -3.02 -0.76
C SER A 177 11.67 -4.29 -1.40
N ARG A 178 10.86 -5.35 -1.41
CA ARG A 178 11.10 -6.63 -2.09
C ARG A 178 11.08 -6.43 -3.60
N TYR A 179 10.13 -5.63 -4.10
CA TYR A 179 10.00 -5.34 -5.53
C TYR A 179 11.24 -4.64 -6.06
N PHE A 180 11.69 -3.56 -5.41
CA PHE A 180 12.91 -2.86 -5.79
C PHE A 180 14.13 -3.77 -5.69
N THR A 181 14.31 -4.47 -4.56
CA THR A 181 15.46 -5.37 -4.35
C THR A 181 15.57 -6.41 -5.46
N ARG A 182 14.44 -6.97 -5.93
CA ARG A 182 14.42 -7.93 -7.03
C ARG A 182 14.89 -7.34 -8.36
N ILE A 183 14.55 -6.08 -8.64
CA ILE A 183 14.99 -5.39 -9.87
C ILE A 183 16.44 -4.94 -9.74
N ALA A 184 16.81 -4.35 -8.61
CA ALA A 184 18.16 -3.89 -8.30
C ALA A 184 19.16 -5.04 -8.40
N SER A 185 18.83 -6.22 -7.82
CA SER A 185 19.67 -7.42 -7.92
C SER A 185 19.93 -7.85 -9.36
N LYS A 186 18.93 -7.79 -10.25
CA LYS A 186 19.11 -8.09 -11.68
C LYS A 186 20.00 -7.07 -12.41
N LYS A 187 20.06 -5.84 -11.90
CA LYS A 187 20.90 -4.75 -12.41
C LYS A 187 22.26 -4.67 -11.71
N GLY A 188 22.57 -5.58 -10.77
CA GLY A 188 23.81 -5.54 -9.98
C GLY A 188 23.87 -4.37 -8.98
N ILE A 189 22.74 -3.78 -8.63
CA ILE A 189 22.63 -2.65 -7.69
C ILE A 189 22.41 -3.21 -6.28
N SER A 190 23.27 -2.81 -5.33
CA SER A 190 23.19 -3.22 -3.92
C SER A 190 22.37 -2.27 -3.04
N GLU A 191 21.96 -1.12 -3.58
CA GLU A 191 21.12 -0.16 -2.88
C GLU A 191 19.80 -0.80 -2.46
N LYS A 192 19.28 -0.38 -1.31
CA LYS A 192 17.95 -0.73 -0.84
C LYS A 192 17.16 0.54 -0.64
N ILE A 193 15.87 0.46 -0.95
CA ILE A 193 14.88 1.47 -0.56
C ILE A 193 13.91 0.82 0.41
N PHE A 194 13.26 1.63 1.23
CA PHE A 194 12.17 1.17 2.07
C PHE A 194 10.88 1.01 1.27
N ALA A 195 10.05 0.04 1.66
CA ALA A 195 8.68 -0.05 1.17
C ALA A 195 7.80 1.04 1.80
N GLU A 196 6.66 1.35 1.18
CA GLU A 196 5.64 2.23 1.78
C GLU A 196 5.06 1.61 3.07
N GLY A 197 4.83 0.30 3.02
CA GLY A 197 4.15 -0.45 4.07
C GLY A 197 3.91 -1.89 3.66
N VAL A 198 2.95 -2.51 4.34
CA VAL A 198 2.49 -3.86 4.06
C VAL A 198 0.98 -3.94 3.95
N VAL A 199 0.53 -4.94 3.21
CA VAL A 199 -0.83 -5.47 3.32
C VAL A 199 -0.71 -6.83 4.01
N PHE A 200 -1.46 -7.00 5.10
CA PHE A 200 -1.64 -8.28 5.77
C PHE A 200 -2.72 -9.07 5.04
N TYR A 201 -2.49 -10.36 4.90
CA TYR A 201 -3.39 -11.30 4.23
C TYR A 201 -3.63 -12.53 5.10
N ASN A 202 -4.85 -13.05 5.04
CA ASN A 202 -5.19 -14.37 5.57
C ASN A 202 -6.17 -15.07 4.61
N LEU A 203 -5.66 -16.01 3.82
CA LEU A 203 -6.44 -16.63 2.74
C LEU A 203 -7.53 -17.58 3.26
N LYS A 204 -7.33 -18.17 4.45
CA LYS A 204 -8.37 -18.97 5.10
C LYS A 204 -9.59 -18.10 5.44
N ARG A 205 -9.37 -16.92 6.00
CA ARG A 205 -10.44 -15.95 6.30
C ARG A 205 -11.13 -15.45 5.03
N GLN A 206 -10.39 -15.35 3.91
CA GLN A 206 -10.95 -15.03 2.60
C GLN A 206 -11.95 -16.10 2.15
N GLU A 207 -11.59 -17.38 2.28
CA GLU A 207 -12.48 -18.51 1.96
C GLU A 207 -13.72 -18.55 2.87
N GLU A 208 -13.57 -18.15 4.13
CA GLU A 208 -14.67 -18.00 5.10
C GLU A 208 -15.55 -16.76 4.86
N GLY A 209 -15.18 -15.88 3.91
CA GLY A 209 -15.94 -14.67 3.61
C GLY A 209 -15.87 -13.59 4.70
N THR A 210 -14.83 -13.60 5.53
CA THR A 210 -14.63 -12.60 6.61
C THR A 210 -13.53 -11.61 6.26
N THR A 211 -13.32 -10.57 7.09
CA THR A 211 -12.21 -9.62 6.89
C THR A 211 -10.87 -10.34 6.87
N TRP A 212 -10.16 -10.24 5.74
CA TRP A 212 -8.96 -11.03 5.45
C TRP A 212 -7.77 -10.19 4.97
N MET A 213 -7.97 -8.86 4.87
CA MET A 213 -6.92 -7.91 4.52
C MET A 213 -6.89 -6.72 5.47
N ALA A 214 -5.68 -6.25 5.78
CA ALA A 214 -5.45 -5.00 6.52
C ALA A 214 -4.19 -4.32 5.98
N LYS A 215 -4.04 -3.00 6.15
CA LYS A 215 -2.85 -2.26 5.70
C LYS A 215 -2.16 -1.57 6.87
N LEU A 216 -0.83 -1.50 6.85
CA LEU A 216 -0.06 -0.69 7.77
C LEU A 216 1.08 -0.04 6.98
N ARG A 217 1.27 1.27 7.16
CA ARG A 217 2.28 2.05 6.45
C ARG A 217 3.32 2.63 7.40
N ARG A 218 4.50 2.92 6.87
CA ARG A 218 5.58 3.56 7.64
C ARG A 218 5.18 4.96 8.11
N ASP A 219 4.45 5.71 7.29
CA ASP A 219 3.95 7.06 7.60
C ASP A 219 2.87 7.10 8.69
N MET A 220 2.46 5.94 9.21
CA MET A 220 1.55 5.85 10.36
C MET A 220 2.30 5.84 11.70
N PHE A 221 3.63 5.71 11.71
CA PHE A 221 4.42 5.74 12.94
C PHE A 221 5.05 7.12 13.17
N ALA A 222 5.12 7.54 14.43
CA ALA A 222 5.66 8.87 14.79
C ALA A 222 7.11 9.09 14.31
N TRP A 223 7.96 8.05 14.37
CA TRP A 223 9.36 8.16 13.94
C TRP A 223 9.52 8.47 12.45
N TYR A 224 8.49 8.25 11.61
CA TYR A 224 8.54 8.65 10.21
C TYR A 224 8.67 10.17 10.05
N TYR A 225 8.18 10.90 11.05
CA TYR A 225 8.17 12.35 11.11
C TYR A 225 9.29 12.90 12.02
N ASP A 226 10.37 12.14 12.22
CA ASP A 226 11.50 12.55 13.07
C ASP A 226 11.95 13.99 12.74
N GLY A 227 11.95 14.84 13.76
CA GLY A 227 12.30 16.26 13.67
C GLY A 227 11.14 17.21 13.34
N ILE A 228 9.89 16.80 13.53
CA ILE A 228 8.77 17.69 13.83
C ILE A 228 8.22 17.40 15.23
N ALA A 229 7.78 18.42 15.95
CA ALA A 229 7.07 18.26 17.20
C ALA A 229 5.63 17.80 16.95
N ILE A 230 5.22 16.75 17.65
CA ILE A 230 3.87 16.17 17.62
C ILE A 230 3.33 16.16 19.06
N PRO A 231 2.82 17.30 19.56
CA PRO A 231 2.39 17.40 20.95
C PRO A 231 1.29 16.39 21.30
N GLY A 232 1.42 15.77 22.47
CA GLY A 232 0.40 14.85 23.00
C GLY A 232 0.39 13.46 22.36
N TYR A 233 1.31 13.14 21.43
CA TYR A 233 1.49 11.77 20.98
C TYR A 233 2.14 10.92 22.08
N THR A 234 1.51 9.78 22.35
CA THR A 234 2.06 8.66 23.12
C THR A 234 1.72 7.38 22.37
N THR A 235 2.48 6.31 22.59
CA THR A 235 2.17 5.00 21.98
C THR A 235 0.82 4.47 22.44
N HIS A 236 0.38 4.75 23.67
CA HIS A 236 -0.94 4.34 24.15
C HIS A 236 -2.10 5.18 23.55
N GLY A 237 -1.81 6.36 23.03
CA GLY A 237 -2.81 7.26 22.47
C GLY A 237 -3.73 7.89 23.53
N ARG A 238 -4.86 8.41 23.05
CA ARG A 238 -6.00 8.86 23.87
C ARG A 238 -7.03 7.74 24.04
N ASP A 239 -7.92 7.86 25.02
CA ASP A 239 -9.02 6.90 25.22
C ASP A 239 -10.05 6.94 24.07
N GLU A 240 -10.21 8.11 23.44
CA GLU A 240 -11.13 8.33 22.31
C GLU A 240 -10.81 7.43 21.10
N VAL A 241 -11.85 6.84 20.52
CA VAL A 241 -11.77 6.12 19.25
C VAL A 241 -12.33 7.05 18.17
N GLU A 242 -11.44 7.56 17.33
CA GLU A 242 -11.81 8.36 16.16
C GLU A 242 -12.47 7.49 15.09
N ASP A 243 -13.16 8.11 14.14
CA ASP A 243 -13.72 7.41 12.99
C ASP A 243 -12.60 6.79 12.14
N GLN A 244 -12.40 5.49 12.31
CA GLN A 244 -11.37 4.74 11.58
C GLN A 244 -11.65 4.74 10.07
N ASP A 245 -12.90 4.94 9.66
CA ASP A 245 -13.27 5.12 8.27
C ASP A 245 -12.93 6.51 7.71
N GLY A 246 -12.64 7.49 8.56
CA GLY A 246 -12.19 8.81 8.12
C GLY A 246 -10.75 8.82 7.60
N PHE A 247 -9.96 7.78 7.90
CA PHE A 247 -8.54 7.76 7.54
C PHE A 247 -8.27 7.07 6.19
N ASP A 248 -7.71 7.82 5.25
CA ASP A 248 -7.20 7.31 3.97
C ASP A 248 -5.84 6.59 4.09
#